data_AF-A0A553GP96-F1
#
_entry.id   AF-A0A553GP96-F1
#
_cell.length_a   1.000
_cell.length_b   1.000
_cell.length_c   1.000
_cell.angle_alpha   90.00
_cell.angle_beta   90.00
_cell.angle_gamma   90.00
#
_symmetry.space_group_name_H-M   'P 1'
#
loop_
_entity.id
_entity.type
_entity.pdbx_description
1 polymer ?
#
loop_
_entity_poly.entity_id
_entity_poly.type
_entity_poly.pdbx_seq_one_letter_code
_entity_poly.pdbx_strand_id
1 'polypeptide(L)'
;MKNLLTCLFSLIIIAGCNRSQQEKTIKDTSLSNIELSIQSDNAVLQEAFNWAVNKTGQFVMTGKTGLVNKDERTPNGTGTAKYIPSYWAGYYDRTAFYGRDFVHQAVGAQIVGQGAENYSMFSTFAANATEARDWWTLWAFNFDGTPHHIDYRGDEKFVKEVPAQFELIEKAYKQYLWSGDARYITDSIMWNFYTRTLTDFVNLHDTNNNGVAEGKGGIWAGSCTYNERGEYPIEAGDGIACQYQATLAYAHMLKARGENEKAQSWYKKAIELKDYFNNEWSIINEDSSYARGINKEGLKLIGFGKENSWFMPLKLITEPGKRNDDYLQFISDNLGEGIGTTPTAPKNIEAYTYIPDMYFHYNWNDEAWKWMKYILSVKDLPHERPSQGTNGDYPEISYTIVSQVVEGMMGIEPNANTGNVSTASRLPKEINRVKIKSVRFGDYDIDVEHTGLQKTTLSNNSAQTLNWEVCFYGTYNTLIVNGKELSSEQKTINGVITSFVNVSVESGLAKTVEVKL
;
A
#
# COMPACT_ATOMS: atom_id res chain seq x y z
N MET A 1 46.06 7.94 -44.01
CA MET A 1 45.59 9.28 -44.43
C MET A 1 44.99 9.15 -45.83
N LYS A 2 43.72 9.56 -45.99
CA LYS A 2 42.94 9.61 -47.26
C LYS A 2 42.59 8.23 -47.85
N ASN A 3 41.43 7.97 -48.44
CA ASN A 3 40.12 8.59 -48.50
C ASN A 3 39.20 7.55 -49.19
N LEU A 4 37.93 7.52 -48.78
CA LEU A 4 36.72 7.48 -49.62
C LEU A 4 36.57 6.47 -50.80
N LEU A 5 35.48 5.69 -50.68
CA LEU A 5 34.47 5.34 -51.71
C LEU A 5 34.92 4.85 -53.10
N THR A 6 34.48 3.63 -53.46
CA THR A 6 33.91 3.36 -54.78
C THR A 6 32.98 2.15 -54.76
N CYS A 7 31.69 2.38 -55.04
CA CYS A 7 30.77 1.39 -55.59
C CYS A 7 31.18 1.06 -57.04
N LEU A 8 30.96 -0.17 -57.52
CA LEU A 8 30.21 -0.46 -58.76
C LEU A 8 30.19 -1.97 -59.10
N PHE A 9 28.96 -2.50 -59.22
CA PHE A 9 28.41 -3.33 -60.31
C PHE A 9 28.89 -4.78 -60.59
N SER A 10 27.92 -5.72 -60.45
CA SER A 10 27.32 -6.57 -61.52
C SER A 10 27.08 -8.00 -61.00
N LEU A 11 25.84 -8.41 -60.68
CA LEU A 11 24.77 -8.96 -61.54
C LEU A 11 24.79 -10.52 -61.63
N ILE A 12 23.62 -11.10 -61.28
CA ILE A 12 23.02 -12.38 -61.74
C ILE A 12 23.40 -13.71 -61.04
N ILE A 13 22.49 -14.09 -60.12
CA ILE A 13 21.67 -15.31 -60.02
C ILE A 13 22.29 -16.67 -60.42
N ILE A 14 22.38 -17.58 -59.44
CA ILE A 14 22.04 -19.01 -59.59
C ILE A 14 21.24 -19.48 -58.37
N ALA A 15 20.22 -20.28 -58.66
CA ALA A 15 19.14 -20.72 -57.80
C ALA A 15 19.52 -21.69 -56.67
N GLY A 16 18.89 -21.46 -55.51
CA GLY A 16 18.13 -22.45 -54.72
C GLY A 16 18.78 -23.78 -54.34
N CYS A 17 19.23 -23.86 -53.07
CA CYS A 17 18.94 -25.02 -52.23
C CYS A 17 19.06 -24.65 -50.73
N ASN A 18 18.09 -25.13 -49.96
CA ASN A 18 17.80 -24.85 -48.55
C ASN A 18 19.00 -24.87 -47.59
N ARG A 19 19.13 -23.79 -46.78
CA ARG A 19 19.70 -23.83 -45.43
C ARG A 19 18.82 -23.00 -44.51
N SER A 20 17.92 -23.67 -43.79
CA SER A 20 17.29 -23.12 -42.60
C SER A 20 18.37 -22.81 -41.58
N GLN A 21 18.29 -21.59 -41.03
CA GLN A 21 19.18 -21.04 -40.01
C GLN A 21 19.28 -21.98 -38.80
N GLN A 22 20.51 -22.16 -38.31
CA GLN A 22 20.76 -22.56 -36.94
C GLN A 22 20.23 -21.46 -36.01
N GLU A 23 18.99 -21.60 -35.57
CA GLU A 23 18.55 -21.01 -34.30
C GLU A 23 19.31 -21.72 -33.18
N LYS A 24 20.18 -20.96 -32.49
CA LYS A 24 20.62 -21.34 -31.16
C LYS A 24 19.39 -21.35 -30.26
N THR A 25 18.85 -22.55 -30.05
CA THR A 25 17.86 -22.82 -29.02
C THR A 25 18.52 -22.51 -27.67
N ILE A 26 18.31 -21.29 -27.18
CA ILE A 26 18.39 -20.99 -25.76
C ILE A 26 17.35 -21.93 -25.17
N LYS A 27 17.80 -22.93 -24.42
CA LYS A 27 16.93 -23.71 -23.57
C LYS A 27 16.29 -22.71 -22.62
N ASP A 28 15.04 -22.40 -22.93
CA ASP A 28 14.05 -21.92 -22.00
C ASP A 28 13.98 -22.95 -20.88
N THR A 29 14.84 -22.78 -19.87
CA THR A 29 14.60 -23.36 -18.56
C THR A 29 13.36 -22.65 -18.06
N SER A 30 12.21 -23.25 -18.37
CA SER A 30 10.96 -23.03 -17.67
C SER A 30 11.29 -22.93 -16.19
N LEU A 31 11.32 -21.71 -15.66
CA LEU A 31 10.97 -21.48 -14.26
C LEU A 31 9.59 -22.13 -14.15
N SER A 32 9.55 -23.34 -13.58
CA SER A 32 8.29 -23.89 -13.08
C SER A 32 7.62 -22.74 -12.33
N ASN A 33 6.39 -22.38 -12.71
CA ASN A 33 5.62 -21.33 -12.04
C ASN A 33 5.49 -21.71 -10.55
N ILE A 34 6.47 -21.31 -9.73
CA ILE A 34 6.33 -21.37 -8.28
C ILE A 34 5.41 -20.19 -7.96
N GLU A 35 4.18 -20.54 -7.62
CA GLU A 35 3.11 -19.61 -7.32
C GLU A 35 3.21 -19.18 -5.85
N LEU A 36 3.08 -17.87 -5.63
CA LEU A 36 2.99 -17.28 -4.29
C LEU A 36 1.94 -18.05 -3.48
N SER A 37 2.37 -18.63 -2.37
CA SER A 37 1.51 -19.52 -1.58
C SER A 37 1.96 -19.59 -0.13
N ILE A 38 1.06 -20.02 0.75
CA ILE A 38 1.39 -20.28 2.15
C ILE A 38 1.07 -21.71 2.56
N GLN A 39 1.80 -22.17 3.58
CA GLN A 39 1.51 -23.37 4.36
C GLN A 39 1.35 -22.96 5.82
N SER A 40 0.24 -23.31 6.45
CA SER A 40 -0.04 -22.92 7.83
C SER A 40 -0.62 -24.08 8.63
N ASP A 41 -0.43 -24.07 9.95
CA ASP A 41 -1.19 -24.92 10.87
C ASP A 41 -2.63 -24.42 11.07
N ASN A 42 -2.98 -23.25 10.53
CA ASN A 42 -4.32 -22.68 10.49
C ASN A 42 -4.91 -22.77 9.07
N ALA A 43 -5.94 -23.60 8.90
CA ALA A 43 -6.60 -23.82 7.61
C ALA A 43 -7.32 -22.57 7.08
N VAL A 44 -7.93 -21.77 7.97
CA VAL A 44 -8.63 -20.53 7.58
C VAL A 44 -7.65 -19.56 6.93
N LEU A 45 -6.49 -19.34 7.54
CA LEU A 45 -5.43 -18.50 6.97
C LEU A 45 -4.97 -19.03 5.60
N GLN A 46 -4.68 -20.34 5.51
CA GLN A 46 -4.18 -20.97 4.28
C GLN A 46 -5.17 -20.83 3.12
N GLU A 47 -6.44 -21.16 3.36
CA GLU A 47 -7.50 -21.07 2.35
C GLU A 47 -7.76 -19.60 1.96
N ALA A 48 -7.77 -18.70 2.94
CA ALA A 48 -7.99 -17.27 2.71
C ALA A 48 -6.91 -16.66 1.82
N PHE A 49 -5.63 -16.92 2.10
CA PHE A 49 -4.54 -16.36 1.31
C PHE A 49 -4.57 -16.90 -0.13
N ASN A 50 -4.77 -18.20 -0.31
CA ASN A 50 -4.85 -18.79 -1.64
C ASN A 50 -6.08 -18.30 -2.42
N TRP A 51 -7.23 -18.11 -1.74
CA TRP A 51 -8.40 -17.46 -2.34
C TRP A 51 -8.08 -16.04 -2.78
N ALA A 52 -7.44 -15.25 -1.91
CA ALA A 52 -7.14 -13.85 -2.16
C ALA A 52 -6.19 -13.70 -3.37
N VAL A 53 -5.08 -14.43 -3.41
CA VAL A 53 -4.14 -14.45 -4.55
C VAL A 53 -4.88 -14.75 -5.85
N ASN A 54 -5.67 -15.82 -5.89
CA ASN A 54 -6.45 -16.19 -7.08
C ASN A 54 -7.48 -15.12 -7.48
N LYS A 55 -8.14 -14.49 -6.48
CA LYS A 55 -9.17 -13.50 -6.70
C LYS A 55 -8.60 -12.23 -7.35
N THR A 56 -7.41 -11.78 -6.95
CA THR A 56 -6.75 -10.60 -7.55
C THR A 56 -6.60 -10.71 -9.07
N GLY A 57 -6.33 -11.91 -9.60
CA GLY A 57 -6.17 -12.14 -11.05
C GLY A 57 -7.45 -11.86 -11.86
N GLN A 58 -8.63 -11.89 -11.23
CA GLN A 58 -9.90 -11.62 -11.90
C GLN A 58 -10.09 -10.13 -12.24
N PHE A 59 -9.41 -9.25 -11.51
CA PHE A 59 -9.56 -7.80 -11.62
C PHE A 59 -8.60 -7.17 -12.65
N VAL A 60 -7.59 -7.92 -13.13
CA VAL A 60 -6.62 -7.41 -14.10
C VAL A 60 -7.31 -7.04 -15.42
N MET A 61 -7.07 -5.82 -15.89
CA MET A 61 -7.64 -5.28 -17.13
C MET A 61 -6.59 -5.11 -18.24
N THR A 62 -5.32 -5.28 -17.92
CA THR A 62 -4.20 -5.27 -18.87
C THR A 62 -4.45 -6.18 -20.07
N GLY A 63 -4.25 -5.61 -21.26
CA GLY A 63 -4.41 -6.34 -22.53
C GLY A 63 -5.86 -6.53 -22.99
N LYS A 64 -6.86 -6.10 -22.20
CA LYS A 64 -8.28 -6.17 -22.60
C LYS A 64 -8.70 -4.95 -23.43
N THR A 65 -9.84 -5.09 -24.09
CA THR A 65 -10.58 -4.01 -24.76
C THR A 65 -12.02 -4.09 -24.28
N GLY A 66 -12.62 -2.96 -23.94
CA GLY A 66 -13.97 -2.95 -23.41
C GLY A 66 -14.57 -1.56 -23.34
N LEU A 67 -15.69 -1.45 -22.62
CA LEU A 67 -16.45 -0.21 -22.48
C LEU A 67 -15.66 0.87 -21.73
N VAL A 68 -15.94 2.12 -22.07
CA VAL A 68 -15.51 3.31 -21.32
C VAL A 68 -16.72 4.08 -20.82
N ASN A 69 -16.60 4.66 -19.63
CA ASN A 69 -17.67 5.32 -18.89
C ASN A 69 -18.90 4.44 -18.66
N LYS A 70 -18.70 3.14 -18.41
CA LYS A 70 -19.78 2.30 -17.89
C LYS A 70 -19.94 2.61 -16.41
N ASP A 71 -21.16 2.93 -16.02
CA ASP A 71 -21.57 3.12 -14.62
C ASP A 71 -23.08 2.88 -14.48
N GLU A 72 -23.65 3.09 -13.28
CA GLU A 72 -25.07 2.86 -13.03
C GLU A 72 -26.03 3.81 -13.81
N ARG A 73 -25.54 4.95 -14.30
CA ARG A 73 -26.30 5.92 -15.10
C ARG A 73 -26.08 5.68 -16.59
N THR A 74 -24.95 5.07 -16.95
CA THR A 74 -24.54 4.78 -18.33
C THR A 74 -24.17 3.30 -18.48
N PRO A 75 -25.12 2.35 -18.38
CA PRO A 75 -24.82 0.91 -18.30
C PRO A 75 -24.18 0.33 -19.57
N ASN A 76 -24.36 0.99 -20.71
CA ASN A 76 -23.76 0.60 -21.99
C ASN A 76 -22.44 1.33 -22.29
N GLY A 77 -21.95 2.14 -21.36
CA GLY A 77 -20.81 3.03 -21.60
C GLY A 77 -21.07 4.08 -22.70
N THR A 78 -20.02 4.82 -23.03
CA THR A 78 -20.02 5.86 -24.08
C THR A 78 -19.23 5.45 -25.32
N GLY A 79 -18.57 4.29 -25.28
CA GLY A 79 -17.71 3.79 -26.34
C GLY A 79 -16.91 2.58 -25.88
N THR A 80 -15.95 2.16 -26.71
CA THR A 80 -14.98 1.11 -26.37
C THR A 80 -13.56 1.60 -26.63
N ALA A 81 -12.62 1.13 -25.81
CA ALA A 81 -11.20 1.46 -25.92
C ALA A 81 -10.32 0.27 -25.55
N LYS A 82 -9.08 0.28 -26.03
CA LYS A 82 -8.04 -0.61 -25.53
C LYS A 82 -7.58 -0.09 -24.17
N TYR A 83 -7.46 -0.98 -23.20
CA TYR A 83 -7.08 -0.61 -21.84
C TYR A 83 -5.56 -0.51 -21.67
N ILE A 84 -5.14 0.44 -20.83
CA ILE A 84 -3.77 0.54 -20.32
C ILE A 84 -3.52 -0.57 -19.28
N PRO A 85 -2.26 -0.86 -18.91
CA PRO A 85 -1.99 -1.72 -17.77
C PRO A 85 -2.71 -1.18 -16.53
N SER A 86 -3.65 -1.95 -16.01
CA SER A 86 -4.51 -1.56 -14.90
C SER A 86 -5.26 -2.77 -14.34
N TYR A 87 -5.87 -2.59 -13.18
CA TYR A 87 -6.84 -3.51 -12.62
C TYR A 87 -8.02 -2.73 -12.04
N TRP A 88 -9.11 -3.44 -11.76
CA TRP A 88 -10.29 -2.89 -11.13
C TRP A 88 -9.99 -2.42 -9.70
N ALA A 89 -10.17 -1.13 -9.43
CA ALA A 89 -10.05 -0.57 -8.09
C ALA A 89 -11.30 0.26 -7.79
N GLY A 90 -12.17 -0.24 -6.92
CA GLY A 90 -13.51 0.30 -6.72
C GLY A 90 -14.58 -0.62 -7.27
N TYR A 91 -15.76 -0.08 -7.51
CA TYR A 91 -16.92 -0.92 -7.80
C TYR A 91 -16.82 -1.67 -9.13
N TYR A 92 -17.00 -3.00 -9.07
CA TYR A 92 -16.86 -3.98 -10.16
C TYR A 92 -17.83 -3.80 -11.36
N ASP A 93 -18.80 -2.89 -11.27
CA ASP A 93 -19.73 -2.59 -12.37
C ASP A 93 -19.42 -1.27 -13.08
N ARG A 94 -18.46 -0.49 -12.56
CA ARG A 94 -17.95 0.75 -13.17
C ARG A 94 -16.61 0.49 -13.85
N THR A 95 -16.45 0.82 -15.13
CA THR A 95 -15.22 0.50 -15.89
C THR A 95 -14.06 1.42 -15.55
N ALA A 96 -13.63 1.41 -14.29
CA ALA A 96 -12.70 2.39 -13.76
C ALA A 96 -11.85 1.88 -12.60
N PHE A 97 -10.80 2.63 -12.32
CA PHE A 97 -10.02 2.54 -11.10
C PHE A 97 -10.06 3.86 -10.34
N TYR A 98 -10.30 3.77 -9.04
CA TYR A 98 -10.53 4.85 -8.08
C TYR A 98 -9.27 5.07 -7.23
N GLY A 99 -8.90 6.32 -6.98
CA GLY A 99 -7.64 6.68 -6.30
C GLY A 99 -7.51 6.07 -4.92
N ARG A 100 -8.54 6.25 -4.08
CA ARG A 100 -8.63 5.66 -2.72
C ARG A 100 -8.47 4.14 -2.75
N ASP A 101 -9.32 3.47 -3.53
CA ASP A 101 -9.35 2.02 -3.60
C ASP A 101 -8.01 1.47 -4.13
N PHE A 102 -7.43 2.16 -5.11
CA PHE A 102 -6.16 1.79 -5.70
C PHE A 102 -5.01 1.85 -4.69
N VAL A 103 -4.88 2.91 -3.89
CA VAL A 103 -3.77 3.04 -2.93
C VAL A 103 -3.82 1.97 -1.85
N HIS A 104 -5.00 1.49 -1.46
CA HIS A 104 -5.14 0.37 -0.52
C HIS A 104 -4.79 -0.98 -1.18
N GLN A 105 -5.04 -1.13 -2.48
CA GLN A 105 -4.76 -2.36 -3.23
C GLN A 105 -3.29 -2.50 -3.66
N ALA A 106 -2.59 -1.37 -3.86
CA ALA A 106 -1.31 -1.33 -4.56
C ALA A 106 -0.24 -2.26 -3.99
N VAL A 107 -0.14 -2.41 -2.66
CA VAL A 107 0.84 -3.31 -2.04
C VAL A 107 0.51 -4.77 -2.33
N GLY A 108 -0.74 -5.18 -2.12
CA GLY A 108 -1.20 -6.53 -2.46
C GLY A 108 -0.97 -6.82 -3.95
N ALA A 109 -1.25 -5.85 -4.82
CA ALA A 109 -1.05 -5.94 -6.26
C ALA A 109 0.42 -6.17 -6.61
N GLN A 110 1.35 -5.45 -5.96
CA GLN A 110 2.78 -5.62 -6.15
C GLN A 110 3.25 -7.03 -5.75
N ILE A 111 2.75 -7.53 -4.61
CA ILE A 111 3.09 -8.86 -4.08
C ILE A 111 2.65 -9.97 -5.04
N VAL A 112 1.46 -9.84 -5.66
CA VAL A 112 0.97 -10.81 -6.66
C VAL A 112 1.52 -10.57 -8.08
N GLY A 113 2.47 -9.64 -8.26
CA GLY A 113 3.18 -9.42 -9.51
C GLY A 113 2.53 -8.44 -10.50
N GLN A 114 1.63 -7.57 -10.04
CA GLN A 114 0.93 -6.55 -10.86
C GLN A 114 1.65 -5.19 -10.84
N GLY A 115 3.00 -5.19 -10.82
CA GLY A 115 3.80 -3.97 -10.73
C GLY A 115 3.68 -3.05 -11.94
N ALA A 116 3.42 -3.60 -13.14
CA ALA A 116 3.23 -2.81 -14.35
C ALA A 116 1.92 -2.02 -14.31
N GLU A 117 0.85 -2.65 -13.81
CA GLU A 117 -0.44 -2.04 -13.53
C GLU A 117 -0.31 -0.92 -12.51
N ASN A 118 0.37 -1.20 -11.38
CA ASN A 118 0.63 -0.19 -10.36
C ASN A 118 1.30 1.06 -10.94
N TYR A 119 2.44 0.89 -11.63
CA TYR A 119 3.17 2.03 -12.19
C TYR A 119 2.31 2.85 -13.16
N SER A 120 1.56 2.17 -14.03
CA SER A 120 0.65 2.80 -15.00
C SER A 120 -0.48 3.60 -14.32
N MET A 121 -1.11 3.03 -13.29
CA MET A 121 -2.19 3.68 -12.54
C MET A 121 -1.67 4.88 -11.72
N PHE A 122 -0.56 4.73 -10.98
CA PHE A 122 0.08 5.86 -10.28
C PHE A 122 0.45 7.00 -11.25
N SER A 123 1.05 6.67 -12.39
CA SER A 123 1.43 7.66 -13.41
C SER A 123 0.20 8.39 -13.96
N THR A 124 -0.93 7.69 -14.09
CA THR A 124 -2.20 8.29 -14.53
C THR A 124 -2.72 9.32 -13.54
N PHE A 125 -2.73 8.99 -12.23
CA PHE A 125 -3.10 9.97 -11.20
C PHE A 125 -2.12 11.15 -11.17
N ALA A 126 -0.82 10.89 -11.14
CA ALA A 126 0.21 11.95 -11.10
C ALA A 126 0.11 12.92 -12.29
N ALA A 127 -0.17 12.41 -13.50
CA ALA A 127 -0.31 13.24 -14.70
C ALA A 127 -1.52 14.18 -14.69
N ASN A 128 -2.51 13.93 -13.82
CA ASN A 128 -3.76 14.67 -13.79
C ASN A 128 -3.87 15.67 -12.63
N ALA A 129 -2.90 15.67 -11.70
CA ALA A 129 -2.70 16.75 -10.75
C ALA A 129 -2.08 17.97 -11.45
N THR A 130 -2.88 18.97 -11.76
CA THR A 130 -2.47 20.14 -12.56
C THR A 130 -2.80 21.45 -11.86
N GLU A 131 -2.09 22.51 -12.18
CA GLU A 131 -2.38 23.88 -11.69
C GLU A 131 -3.83 24.31 -11.96
N ALA A 132 -4.40 24.00 -13.13
CA ALA A 132 -5.80 24.32 -13.47
C ALA A 132 -6.83 23.64 -12.57
N ARG A 133 -6.42 22.63 -11.78
CA ARG A 133 -7.24 21.90 -10.82
C ARG A 133 -6.79 22.17 -9.38
N ASP A 134 -6.06 23.26 -9.13
CA ASP A 134 -5.44 23.56 -7.83
C ASP A 134 -4.63 22.36 -7.27
N TRP A 135 -3.94 21.65 -8.18
CA TRP A 135 -3.14 20.45 -7.92
C TRP A 135 -3.88 19.23 -7.37
N TRP A 136 -5.21 19.21 -7.42
CA TRP A 136 -5.97 17.98 -7.23
C TRP A 136 -5.74 16.99 -8.38
N THR A 137 -5.41 15.72 -8.07
CA THR A 137 -5.67 14.63 -9.02
C THR A 137 -7.16 14.27 -9.04
N LEU A 138 -7.60 13.66 -10.14
CA LEU A 138 -8.97 13.18 -10.29
C LEU A 138 -9.23 11.94 -9.43
N TRP A 139 -10.49 11.78 -9.09
CA TRP A 139 -11.03 10.69 -8.28
C TRP A 139 -10.88 9.31 -8.92
N ALA A 140 -11.21 9.21 -10.21
CA ALA A 140 -11.25 7.94 -10.94
C ALA A 140 -10.98 8.11 -12.43
N PHE A 141 -10.40 7.06 -13.01
CA PHE A 141 -10.12 6.96 -14.44
C PHE A 141 -10.72 5.69 -15.00
N ASN A 142 -11.13 5.73 -16.26
CA ASN A 142 -11.43 4.53 -17.02
C ASN A 142 -10.17 3.67 -17.19
N PHE A 143 -10.34 2.39 -17.52
CA PHE A 143 -9.21 1.49 -17.80
C PHE A 143 -8.37 1.87 -19.04
N ASP A 144 -8.77 2.87 -19.83
CA ASP A 144 -7.95 3.45 -20.91
C ASP A 144 -7.14 4.69 -20.46
N GLY A 145 -7.26 5.09 -19.19
CA GLY A 145 -6.58 6.25 -18.61
C GLY A 145 -7.34 7.57 -18.79
N THR A 146 -8.53 7.58 -19.40
CA THR A 146 -9.34 8.79 -19.52
C THR A 146 -10.13 9.09 -18.23
N PRO A 147 -10.40 10.37 -17.88
CA PRO A 147 -11.24 10.69 -16.72
C PRO A 147 -12.61 10.00 -16.76
N HIS A 148 -13.03 9.40 -15.66
CA HIS A 148 -14.34 8.75 -15.62
C HIS A 148 -15.47 9.79 -15.45
N HIS A 149 -16.40 9.81 -16.41
CA HIS A 149 -17.48 10.79 -16.49
C HIS A 149 -18.46 10.80 -15.32
N ILE A 150 -18.50 9.80 -14.46
CA ILE A 150 -19.40 9.84 -13.30
C ILE A 150 -18.91 10.84 -12.24
N ASP A 151 -17.59 10.99 -12.10
CA ASP A 151 -16.93 11.77 -11.05
C ASP A 151 -16.23 13.06 -11.57
N TYR A 152 -16.22 13.27 -12.89
CA TYR A 152 -15.61 14.44 -13.54
C TYR A 152 -16.59 15.11 -14.53
N ARG A 153 -16.75 16.44 -14.46
CA ARG A 153 -17.54 17.26 -15.41
C ARG A 153 -16.74 18.43 -16.01
N GLY A 154 -15.44 18.50 -15.72
CA GLY A 154 -14.55 19.61 -16.06
C GLY A 154 -13.70 20.02 -14.86
N ASP A 155 -12.68 20.83 -15.10
CA ASP A 155 -11.68 21.22 -14.09
C ASP A 155 -12.26 22.08 -12.96
N GLU A 156 -13.47 22.61 -13.12
CA GLU A 156 -14.16 23.35 -12.06
C GLU A 156 -15.12 22.45 -11.24
N LYS A 157 -15.47 21.26 -11.75
CA LYS A 157 -16.51 20.39 -11.16
C LYS A 157 -16.16 18.91 -11.28
N PHE A 158 -15.50 18.41 -10.24
CA PHE A 158 -15.11 17.02 -10.09
C PHE A 158 -15.02 16.63 -8.62
N VAL A 159 -15.02 15.33 -8.35
CA VAL A 159 -14.91 14.78 -6.99
C VAL A 159 -13.47 14.89 -6.48
N LYS A 160 -13.30 15.28 -5.21
CA LYS A 160 -12.03 15.64 -4.56
C LYS A 160 -11.96 15.10 -3.14
N GLU A 161 -10.81 14.57 -2.76
CA GLU A 161 -10.55 14.06 -1.41
C GLU A 161 -9.08 14.15 -1.03
N VAL A 162 -8.84 14.89 0.05
CA VAL A 162 -7.52 15.26 0.57
C VAL A 162 -6.66 14.02 0.87
N PRO A 163 -7.09 13.03 1.68
CA PRO A 163 -6.20 11.95 2.10
C PRO A 163 -5.67 11.11 0.92
N ALA A 164 -6.47 10.89 -0.13
CA ALA A 164 -6.04 10.15 -1.32
C ALA A 164 -4.84 10.80 -2.04
N GLN A 165 -4.74 12.14 -2.02
CA GLN A 165 -3.61 12.84 -2.64
C GLN A 165 -2.28 12.46 -1.97
N PHE A 166 -2.31 12.36 -0.65
CA PHE A 166 -1.13 12.05 0.16
C PHE A 166 -0.81 10.56 0.12
N GLU A 167 -1.81 9.67 0.18
CA GLU A 167 -1.56 8.24 0.10
C GLU A 167 -0.99 7.80 -1.25
N LEU A 168 -1.33 8.47 -2.35
CA LEU A 168 -0.68 8.21 -3.63
C LEU A 168 0.86 8.37 -3.54
N ILE A 169 1.35 9.30 -2.72
CA ILE A 169 2.79 9.52 -2.49
C ILE A 169 3.37 8.44 -1.59
N GLU A 170 2.72 8.18 -0.45
CA GLU A 170 3.13 7.14 0.50
C GLU A 170 3.25 5.79 -0.21
N LYS A 171 2.19 5.39 -0.92
CA LYS A 171 2.12 4.09 -1.57
C LYS A 171 3.02 4.00 -2.78
N ALA A 172 3.28 5.09 -3.51
CA ALA A 172 4.32 5.12 -4.55
C ALA A 172 5.73 4.86 -3.97
N TYR A 173 6.07 5.42 -2.81
CA TYR A 173 7.33 5.08 -2.13
C TYR A 173 7.36 3.61 -1.71
N LYS A 174 6.23 3.09 -1.23
CA LYS A 174 6.11 1.66 -0.91
C LYS A 174 6.33 0.78 -2.14
N GLN A 175 5.84 1.17 -3.31
CA GLN A 175 6.13 0.47 -4.56
C GLN A 175 7.62 0.49 -4.90
N TYR A 176 8.31 1.61 -4.72
CA TYR A 176 9.77 1.69 -4.89
C TYR A 176 10.51 0.72 -3.97
N LEU A 177 10.11 0.61 -2.70
CA LEU A 177 10.72 -0.32 -1.75
C LEU A 177 10.54 -1.79 -2.14
N TRP A 178 9.37 -2.15 -2.64
CA TRP A 178 9.09 -3.52 -3.10
C TRP A 178 9.71 -3.86 -4.45
N SER A 179 9.69 -2.93 -5.40
CA SER A 179 10.10 -3.22 -6.78
C SER A 179 11.56 -2.88 -7.07
N GLY A 180 12.14 -1.92 -6.33
CA GLY A 180 13.40 -1.29 -6.71
C GLY A 180 13.29 -0.44 -7.99
N ASP A 181 12.08 -0.21 -8.50
CA ASP A 181 11.86 0.51 -9.75
C ASP A 181 12.12 2.01 -9.55
N ALA A 182 13.29 2.45 -10.01
CA ALA A 182 13.73 3.82 -9.89
C ALA A 182 12.79 4.84 -10.54
N ARG A 183 11.88 4.43 -11.45
CA ARG A 183 10.92 5.35 -12.07
C ARG A 183 10.02 6.02 -11.02
N TYR A 184 9.68 5.32 -9.94
CA TYR A 184 8.89 5.91 -8.84
C TYR A 184 9.52 7.14 -8.21
N ILE A 185 10.85 7.27 -8.26
CA ILE A 185 11.58 8.40 -7.68
C ILE A 185 12.29 9.27 -8.72
N THR A 186 12.29 8.91 -10.01
CA THR A 186 13.01 9.65 -11.07
C THR A 186 12.13 10.14 -12.20
N ASP A 187 10.94 9.55 -12.41
CA ASP A 187 9.99 10.02 -13.41
C ASP A 187 9.55 11.46 -13.09
N SER A 188 9.64 12.35 -14.08
CA SER A 188 9.39 13.78 -13.87
C SER A 188 7.93 14.11 -13.59
N ILE A 189 6.98 13.32 -14.12
CA ILE A 189 5.55 13.54 -13.89
C ILE A 189 5.23 13.15 -12.44
N MET A 190 5.66 11.96 -12.04
CA MET A 190 5.52 11.46 -10.66
C MET A 190 6.19 12.41 -9.66
N TRP A 191 7.44 12.81 -9.93
CA TRP A 191 8.17 13.71 -9.06
C TRP A 191 7.50 15.09 -8.93
N ASN A 192 7.03 15.65 -10.05
CA ASN A 192 6.28 16.91 -10.01
C ASN A 192 5.01 16.78 -9.17
N PHE A 193 4.24 15.70 -9.34
CA PHE A 193 3.06 15.44 -8.51
C PHE A 193 3.42 15.45 -7.01
N TYR A 194 4.41 14.66 -6.58
CA TYR A 194 4.78 14.59 -5.16
C TYR A 194 5.20 15.95 -4.60
N THR A 195 6.05 16.67 -5.34
CA THR A 195 6.52 17.99 -4.92
C THR A 195 5.34 18.96 -4.80
N ARG A 196 4.46 19.03 -5.80
CA ARG A 196 3.35 20.00 -5.83
C ARG A 196 2.29 19.67 -4.77
N THR A 197 1.98 18.40 -4.55
CA THR A 197 1.05 17.98 -3.51
C THR A 197 1.54 18.34 -2.11
N LEU A 198 2.85 18.25 -1.83
CA LEU A 198 3.40 18.61 -0.51
C LEU A 198 3.80 20.09 -0.37
N THR A 199 3.63 20.89 -1.41
CA THR A 199 3.96 22.32 -1.41
C THR A 199 2.75 23.15 -1.82
N ASP A 200 2.57 23.36 -3.12
CA ASP A 200 1.52 24.21 -3.68
C ASP A 200 0.12 23.79 -3.25
N PHE A 201 -0.19 22.49 -3.29
CA PHE A 201 -1.48 21.97 -2.87
C PHE A 201 -1.75 22.26 -1.38
N VAL A 202 -0.82 21.92 -0.48
CA VAL A 202 -0.97 22.23 0.95
C VAL A 202 -1.17 23.73 1.14
N ASN A 203 -0.35 24.57 0.52
CA ASN A 203 -0.47 26.04 0.65
C ASN A 203 -1.80 26.58 0.10
N LEU A 204 -2.33 26.03 -1.00
CA LEU A 204 -3.59 26.46 -1.62
C LEU A 204 -4.82 26.03 -0.81
N HIS A 205 -4.70 24.95 -0.05
CA HIS A 205 -5.80 24.37 0.72
C HIS A 205 -5.58 24.48 2.24
N ASP A 206 -4.66 25.32 2.72
CA ASP A 206 -4.46 25.64 4.14
C ASP A 206 -4.84 27.10 4.39
N THR A 207 -6.12 27.37 4.64
CA THR A 207 -6.60 28.76 4.79
C THR A 207 -6.29 29.35 6.16
N ASN A 208 -6.06 28.51 7.16
CA ASN A 208 -5.74 28.93 8.53
C ASN A 208 -4.22 28.99 8.83
N ASN A 209 -3.37 28.57 7.90
CA ASN A 209 -1.91 28.59 7.95
C ASN A 209 -1.29 27.71 9.05
N ASN A 210 -1.92 26.57 9.37
CA ASN A 210 -1.37 25.60 10.33
C ASN A 210 -0.53 24.49 9.65
N GLY A 211 -0.40 24.51 8.33
CA GLY A 211 0.32 23.53 7.54
C GLY A 211 -0.46 22.27 7.22
N VAL A 212 -1.77 22.20 7.51
CA VAL A 212 -2.63 21.03 7.27
C VAL A 212 -3.58 21.33 6.12
N ALA A 213 -3.63 20.44 5.12
CA ALA A 213 -4.54 20.62 3.99
C ALA A 213 -6.01 20.41 4.41
N GLU A 214 -6.85 21.37 4.03
CA GLU A 214 -8.26 21.45 4.36
C GLU A 214 -9.16 20.91 3.23
N GLY A 215 -10.34 20.45 3.61
CA GLY A 215 -11.49 20.21 2.76
C GLY A 215 -12.47 21.38 2.80
N LYS A 216 -13.38 21.43 1.83
CA LYS A 216 -14.40 22.50 1.69
C LYS A 216 -15.83 21.99 1.88
N GLY A 217 -16.04 20.67 2.01
CA GLY A 217 -17.34 20.08 2.24
C GLY A 217 -17.38 18.60 1.85
N GLY A 218 -18.50 18.16 1.29
CA GLY A 218 -18.59 16.81 0.72
C GLY A 218 -17.73 16.62 -0.52
N ILE A 219 -17.77 15.40 -1.06
CA ILE A 219 -16.83 14.93 -2.10
C ILE A 219 -16.76 15.82 -3.35
N TRP A 220 -17.84 16.53 -3.73
CA TRP A 220 -17.82 17.48 -4.87
C TRP A 220 -17.21 18.85 -4.55
N ALA A 221 -17.17 19.23 -3.27
CA ALA A 221 -16.53 20.44 -2.80
C ALA A 221 -15.05 20.21 -2.44
N GLY A 222 -14.71 18.98 -2.04
CA GLY A 222 -13.40 18.60 -1.49
C GLY A 222 -13.59 18.07 -0.08
N SER A 223 -13.62 16.75 0.07
CA SER A 223 -13.65 16.11 1.38
C SER A 223 -12.26 16.11 2.01
N CYS A 224 -12.15 16.42 3.30
CA CYS A 224 -10.90 16.25 4.05
C CYS A 224 -10.72 14.84 4.62
N THR A 225 -11.72 13.96 4.45
CA THR A 225 -11.77 12.62 5.06
C THR A 225 -12.31 11.59 4.08
N TYR A 226 -11.89 10.33 4.25
CA TYR A 226 -12.50 9.16 3.60
C TYR A 226 -13.90 8.84 4.14
N ASN A 227 -14.29 9.37 5.31
CA ASN A 227 -15.64 9.22 5.82
C ASN A 227 -16.62 10.14 5.08
N GLU A 228 -17.09 9.71 3.91
CA GLU A 228 -18.01 10.47 3.07
C GLU A 228 -19.45 10.53 3.59
N ARG A 229 -19.81 9.71 4.59
CA ARG A 229 -21.20 9.40 4.96
C ARG A 229 -21.72 10.22 6.16
N GLY A 230 -21.24 11.44 6.38
CA GLY A 230 -21.65 12.20 7.56
C GLY A 230 -21.20 13.66 7.61
N GLU A 231 -20.45 13.97 8.67
CA GLU A 231 -20.00 15.33 8.98
C GLU A 231 -18.96 15.82 7.97
N TYR A 232 -18.90 17.13 7.73
CA TYR A 232 -17.97 17.76 6.81
C TYR A 232 -17.02 18.70 7.55
N PRO A 233 -16.02 18.16 8.29
CA PRO A 233 -14.99 18.99 8.87
C PRO A 233 -14.17 19.72 7.79
N ILE A 234 -13.42 20.75 8.18
CA ILE A 234 -12.43 21.37 7.31
C ILE A 234 -11.10 20.62 7.39
N GLU A 235 -10.77 20.02 8.53
CA GLU A 235 -9.60 19.15 8.69
C GLU A 235 -10.01 17.87 9.41
N ALA A 236 -9.39 16.76 9.05
CA ALA A 236 -9.73 15.46 9.62
C ALA A 236 -8.49 14.66 9.99
N GLY A 237 -8.65 13.77 10.97
CA GLY A 237 -7.57 12.96 11.52
C GLY A 237 -6.91 12.07 10.47
N ASP A 238 -7.68 11.53 9.54
CA ASP A 238 -7.16 10.79 8.38
C ASP A 238 -6.39 11.68 7.40
N GLY A 239 -6.91 12.87 7.08
CA GLY A 239 -6.24 13.85 6.24
C GLY A 239 -4.83 14.22 6.72
N ILE A 240 -4.71 14.67 7.98
CA ILE A 240 -3.41 15.04 8.57
C ILE A 240 -2.48 13.82 8.72
N ALA A 241 -3.02 12.65 9.04
CA ALA A 241 -2.22 11.44 9.20
C ALA A 241 -1.67 10.92 7.86
N CYS A 242 -2.46 10.98 6.78
CA CYS A 242 -1.97 10.71 5.43
C CYS A 242 -0.93 11.75 4.98
N GLN A 243 -1.13 13.04 5.29
CA GLN A 243 -0.14 14.09 5.00
C GLN A 243 1.20 13.84 5.71
N TYR A 244 1.17 13.39 6.97
CA TYR A 244 2.37 12.97 7.70
C TYR A 244 3.12 11.85 6.98
N GLN A 245 2.43 10.77 6.60
CA GLN A 245 3.06 9.65 5.90
C GLN A 245 3.60 10.04 4.52
N ALA A 246 2.91 10.89 3.77
CA ALA A 246 3.41 11.42 2.50
C ALA A 246 4.67 12.29 2.68
N THR A 247 4.69 13.13 3.72
CA THR A 247 5.84 13.98 4.06
C THR A 247 7.06 13.12 4.40
N LEU A 248 6.86 12.06 5.20
CA LEU A 248 7.90 11.10 5.56
C LEU A 248 8.39 10.31 4.33
N ALA A 249 7.48 9.79 3.52
CA ALA A 249 7.78 9.07 2.29
C ALA A 249 8.61 9.94 1.32
N TYR A 250 8.24 11.21 1.14
CA TYR A 250 8.98 12.13 0.28
C TYR A 250 10.39 12.42 0.80
N ALA A 251 10.58 12.55 2.12
CA ALA A 251 11.90 12.65 2.72
C ALA A 251 12.77 11.42 2.41
N HIS A 252 12.19 10.21 2.51
CA HIS A 252 12.89 8.99 2.14
C HIS A 252 13.20 8.89 0.64
N MET A 253 12.28 9.30 -0.23
CA MET A 253 12.55 9.36 -1.68
C MET A 253 13.70 10.32 -2.00
N LEU A 254 13.74 11.51 -1.38
CA LEU A 254 14.87 12.44 -1.50
C LEU A 254 16.19 11.80 -1.07
N LYS A 255 16.19 11.08 0.05
CA LYS A 255 17.37 10.33 0.51
C LYS A 255 17.80 9.27 -0.50
N ALA A 256 16.85 8.52 -1.07
CA ALA A 256 17.12 7.51 -2.10
C ALA A 256 17.69 8.12 -3.39
N ARG A 257 17.31 9.36 -3.72
CA ARG A 257 17.88 10.17 -4.81
C ARG A 257 19.26 10.78 -4.49
N GLY A 258 19.78 10.59 -3.27
CA GLY A 258 21.03 11.20 -2.80
C GLY A 258 20.92 12.67 -2.37
N GLU A 259 19.70 13.22 -2.29
CA GLU A 259 19.43 14.62 -1.92
C GLU A 259 19.35 14.79 -0.39
N ASN A 260 20.44 14.44 0.31
CA ASN A 260 20.48 14.28 1.77
C ASN A 260 20.06 15.52 2.56
N GLU A 261 20.53 16.72 2.20
CA GLU A 261 20.17 17.96 2.91
C GLU A 261 18.67 18.27 2.82
N LYS A 262 18.08 18.07 1.64
CA LYS A 262 16.64 18.22 1.44
C LYS A 262 15.89 17.16 2.22
N ALA A 263 16.34 15.90 2.18
CA ALA A 263 15.74 14.82 2.95
C ALA A 263 15.68 15.16 4.46
N GLN A 264 16.78 15.66 5.04
CA GLN A 264 16.79 16.11 6.45
C GLN A 264 15.78 17.22 6.74
N SER A 265 15.64 18.20 5.84
CA SER A 265 14.63 19.25 5.97
C SER A 265 13.21 18.69 5.99
N TRP A 266 12.92 17.70 5.15
CA TRP A 266 11.60 17.06 5.08
C TRP A 266 11.35 16.08 6.23
N TYR A 267 12.38 15.38 6.75
CA TYR A 267 12.25 14.62 8.00
C TYR A 267 11.85 15.51 9.16
N LYS A 268 12.47 16.71 9.27
CA LYS A 268 12.11 17.69 10.28
C LYS A 268 10.64 18.10 10.18
N LYS A 269 10.15 18.38 8.96
CA LYS A 269 8.72 18.70 8.74
C LYS A 269 7.79 17.56 9.15
N ALA A 270 8.14 16.31 8.85
CA ALA A 270 7.33 15.17 9.27
C ALA A 270 7.28 15.05 10.80
N ILE A 271 8.41 15.26 11.48
CA ILE A 271 8.48 15.31 12.96
C ILE A 271 7.60 16.45 13.50
N GLU A 272 7.75 17.65 12.95
CA GLU A 272 6.96 18.83 13.36
C GLU A 272 5.45 18.60 13.19
N LEU A 273 5.02 17.96 12.10
CA LEU A 273 3.60 17.62 11.89
C LEU A 273 3.10 16.58 12.89
N LYS A 274 3.93 15.57 13.22
CA LYS A 274 3.60 14.56 14.24
C LYS A 274 3.51 15.19 15.63
N ASP A 275 4.46 16.07 15.98
CA ASP A 275 4.48 16.79 17.24
C ASP A 275 3.28 17.73 17.36
N TYR A 276 2.97 18.48 16.29
CA TYR A 276 1.78 19.33 16.23
C TYR A 276 0.51 18.51 16.42
N PHE A 277 0.39 17.36 15.75
CA PHE A 277 -0.75 16.46 15.94
C PHE A 277 -0.93 16.03 17.40
N ASN A 278 0.14 15.54 18.02
CA ASN A 278 0.07 14.95 19.36
C ASN A 278 -0.04 15.99 20.48
N ASN A 279 0.52 17.18 20.32
CA ASN A 279 0.64 18.19 21.39
C ASN A 279 -0.33 19.38 21.24
N GLU A 280 -0.89 19.59 20.05
CA GLU A 280 -1.73 20.76 19.78
C GLU A 280 -3.01 20.37 19.04
N TRP A 281 -2.92 19.88 17.80
CA TRP A 281 -4.08 19.66 16.93
C TRP A 281 -5.12 18.72 17.56
N SER A 282 -4.67 17.56 18.06
CA SER A 282 -5.57 16.55 18.63
C SER A 282 -5.97 16.81 20.09
N ILE A 283 -5.34 17.79 20.77
CA ILE A 283 -5.50 18.03 22.21
C ILE A 283 -6.72 18.88 22.52
N ILE A 284 -7.61 18.40 23.38
CA ILE A 284 -8.79 19.14 23.84
C ILE A 284 -8.56 19.63 25.27
N ASN A 285 -8.06 18.72 26.11
CA ASN A 285 -7.51 18.96 27.44
C ASN A 285 -6.36 17.97 27.70
N GLU A 286 -5.62 18.14 28.79
CA GLU A 286 -4.37 17.39 29.07
C GLU A 286 -4.55 15.86 29.06
N ASP A 287 -5.74 15.35 29.42
CA ASP A 287 -6.07 13.91 29.46
C ASP A 287 -7.02 13.46 28.32
N SER A 288 -7.18 14.27 27.27
CA SER A 288 -8.14 13.97 26.20
C SER A 288 -7.69 12.81 25.31
N SER A 289 -8.68 12.01 24.89
CA SER A 289 -8.60 11.21 23.67
C SER A 289 -8.21 12.07 22.45
N TYR A 290 -7.91 11.47 21.30
CA TYR A 290 -7.60 12.24 20.10
C TYR A 290 -8.87 12.91 19.55
N ALA A 291 -8.81 14.22 19.32
CA ALA A 291 -9.73 14.85 18.38
C ALA A 291 -9.56 14.20 17.00
N ARG A 292 -10.67 14.00 16.30
CA ARG A 292 -10.72 13.33 14.99
C ARG A 292 -10.92 14.29 13.81
N GLY A 293 -11.10 15.58 14.10
CA GLY A 293 -11.27 16.61 13.09
C GLY A 293 -11.53 17.98 13.69
N ILE A 294 -11.54 18.98 12.82
CA ILE A 294 -11.83 20.38 13.14
C ILE A 294 -12.94 20.85 12.19
N ASN A 295 -13.99 21.44 12.74
CA ASN A 295 -15.10 21.96 11.94
C ASN A 295 -14.82 23.40 11.44
N LYS A 296 -15.75 23.96 10.67
CA LYS A 296 -15.63 25.31 10.07
C LYS A 296 -15.50 26.43 11.10
N GLU A 297 -15.97 26.20 12.33
CA GLU A 297 -15.87 27.15 13.44
C GLU A 297 -14.58 26.98 14.26
N GLY A 298 -13.67 26.08 13.85
CA GLY A 298 -12.44 25.78 14.59
C GLY A 298 -12.65 24.88 15.81
N LEU A 299 -13.82 24.27 15.96
CA LEU A 299 -14.12 23.37 17.07
C LEU A 299 -13.60 21.95 16.78
N LYS A 300 -12.95 21.36 17.79
CA LYS A 300 -12.45 19.99 17.75
C LYS A 300 -13.59 18.98 17.86
N LEU A 301 -13.64 18.06 16.91
CA LEU A 301 -14.61 16.98 16.84
C LEU A 301 -14.10 15.76 17.62
N ILE A 302 -14.97 15.20 18.46
CA ILE A 302 -14.67 14.06 19.34
C ILE A 302 -15.53 12.85 19.01
N GLY A 303 -15.25 11.76 19.72
CA GLY A 303 -15.94 10.49 19.58
C GLY A 303 -15.49 9.73 18.35
N PHE A 304 -16.28 8.72 17.98
CA PHE A 304 -15.93 7.81 16.91
C PHE A 304 -16.44 8.33 15.56
N GLY A 305 -15.52 8.70 14.68
CA GLY A 305 -15.80 9.25 13.36
C GLY A 305 -15.40 8.33 12.21
N LYS A 306 -15.21 7.04 12.49
CA LYS A 306 -14.84 6.03 11.52
C LYS A 306 -13.44 6.26 10.95
N GLU A 307 -13.29 6.53 9.66
CA GLU A 307 -12.01 6.66 8.97
C GLU A 307 -11.12 7.73 9.62
N ASN A 308 -11.67 8.90 9.93
CA ASN A 308 -10.93 9.96 10.62
C ASN A 308 -10.62 9.67 12.10
N SER A 309 -11.08 8.54 12.65
CA SER A 309 -10.63 8.01 13.94
C SER A 309 -9.48 7.03 13.77
N TRP A 310 -9.64 5.96 12.98
CA TRP A 310 -8.65 4.88 12.94
C TRP A 310 -7.49 5.12 11.96
N PHE A 311 -7.62 6.05 10.99
CA PHE A 311 -6.48 6.38 10.14
C PHE A 311 -5.35 7.08 10.91
N MET A 312 -5.65 7.74 12.03
CA MET A 312 -4.62 8.36 12.87
C MET A 312 -3.60 7.32 13.37
N PRO A 313 -4.00 6.24 14.07
CA PRO A 313 -3.08 5.16 14.41
C PRO A 313 -2.65 4.33 13.19
N LEU A 314 -3.51 4.09 12.18
CA LEU A 314 -3.11 3.36 10.97
C LEU A 314 -1.91 3.99 10.26
N LYS A 315 -1.90 5.32 10.17
CA LYS A 315 -0.82 6.11 9.56
C LYS A 315 0.25 6.51 10.56
N LEU A 316 0.25 5.94 11.76
CA LEU A 316 1.32 6.08 12.76
C LEU A 316 1.62 7.55 13.15
N ILE A 317 0.65 8.46 13.01
CA ILE A 317 0.83 9.84 13.47
C ILE A 317 0.67 9.93 14.98
N THR A 318 -0.11 9.03 15.60
CA THR A 318 -0.24 8.96 17.07
C THR A 318 1.06 8.47 17.71
N GLU A 319 1.44 9.06 18.85
CA GLU A 319 2.55 8.52 19.64
C GLU A 319 2.17 7.21 20.33
N PRO A 320 3.05 6.20 20.34
CA PRO A 320 2.81 4.98 21.08
C PRO A 320 2.80 5.25 22.59
N GLY A 321 2.03 4.45 23.32
CA GLY A 321 1.86 4.58 24.77
C GLY A 321 0.39 4.66 25.17
N LYS A 322 0.15 4.89 26.46
CA LYS A 322 -1.18 4.72 27.07
C LYS A 322 -2.32 5.42 26.32
N ARG A 323 -2.12 6.68 25.88
CA ARG A 323 -3.15 7.45 25.15
C ARG A 323 -3.57 6.74 23.86
N ASN A 324 -2.60 6.20 23.13
CA ASN A 324 -2.86 5.47 21.90
C ASN A 324 -3.43 4.06 22.16
N ASP A 325 -2.94 3.36 23.18
CA ASP A 325 -3.47 2.04 23.56
C ASP A 325 -4.96 2.15 23.97
N ASP A 326 -5.30 3.15 24.80
CA ASP A 326 -6.68 3.45 25.16
C ASP A 326 -7.52 3.80 23.92
N TYR A 327 -6.93 4.48 22.93
CA TYR A 327 -7.61 4.86 21.70
C TYR A 327 -7.86 3.68 20.75
N LEU A 328 -6.89 2.75 20.63
CA LEU A 328 -7.05 1.49 19.89
C LEU A 328 -8.15 0.62 20.50
N GLN A 329 -8.25 0.58 21.84
CA GLN A 329 -9.34 -0.07 22.54
C GLN A 329 -10.68 0.64 22.26
N PHE A 330 -10.71 1.97 22.31
CA PHE A 330 -11.89 2.76 21.97
C PHE A 330 -12.38 2.47 20.53
N ILE A 331 -11.47 2.33 19.56
CA ILE A 331 -11.80 1.94 18.19
C ILE A 331 -12.41 0.53 18.16
N SER A 332 -11.76 -0.44 18.82
CA SER A 332 -12.25 -1.82 18.92
C SER A 332 -13.67 -1.87 19.47
N ASP A 333 -13.92 -1.18 20.58
CA ASP A 333 -15.23 -1.15 21.25
C ASP A 333 -16.33 -0.56 20.35
N ASN A 334 -16.00 0.46 19.55
CA ASN A 334 -16.95 1.07 18.61
C ASN A 334 -17.18 0.22 17.37
N LEU A 335 -16.19 -0.54 16.90
CA LEU A 335 -16.38 -1.48 15.79
C LEU A 335 -17.17 -2.73 16.23
N GLY A 336 -17.08 -3.10 17.51
CA GLY A 336 -17.76 -4.24 18.10
C GLY A 336 -17.32 -5.55 17.48
N GLU A 337 -18.29 -6.31 16.97
CA GLU A 337 -18.09 -7.61 16.32
C GLU A 337 -18.41 -7.56 14.81
N GLY A 338 -18.41 -6.36 14.22
CA GLY A 338 -18.65 -6.13 12.79
C GLY A 338 -19.90 -5.30 12.49
N ILE A 339 -20.32 -5.33 11.22
CA ILE A 339 -21.41 -4.51 10.66
C ILE A 339 -22.67 -4.61 11.53
N GLY A 340 -23.15 -3.45 11.98
CA GLY A 340 -24.41 -3.33 12.72
C GLY A 340 -24.40 -3.86 14.16
N THR A 341 -23.25 -4.28 14.69
CA THR A 341 -23.15 -4.80 16.07
C THR A 341 -23.11 -3.69 17.12
N THR A 342 -22.72 -2.47 16.71
CA THR A 342 -22.84 -1.25 17.51
C THR A 342 -23.58 -0.16 16.71
N PRO A 343 -24.09 0.90 17.36
CA PRO A 343 -24.70 2.03 16.64
C PRO A 343 -23.72 2.80 15.73
N THR A 344 -22.42 2.72 16.01
CA THR A 344 -21.37 3.50 15.34
C THR A 344 -20.56 2.69 14.32
N ALA A 345 -20.68 1.36 14.36
CA ALA A 345 -20.08 0.43 13.41
C ALA A 345 -20.44 0.82 11.96
N PRO A 346 -19.46 0.80 11.03
CA PRO A 346 -19.74 0.98 9.61
C PRO A 346 -20.77 -0.03 9.09
N LYS A 347 -21.47 0.34 8.01
CA LYS A 347 -22.53 -0.48 7.42
C LYS A 347 -22.07 -1.29 6.22
N ASN A 348 -20.83 -1.06 5.79
CA ASN A 348 -20.29 -1.49 4.52
C ASN A 348 -18.93 -2.16 4.79
N ILE A 349 -18.62 -3.22 4.04
CA ILE A 349 -17.44 -4.07 4.31
C ILE A 349 -16.12 -3.36 3.96
N GLU A 350 -16.16 -2.43 3.01
CA GLU A 350 -15.02 -1.62 2.59
C GLU A 350 -14.40 -0.89 3.79
N ALA A 351 -15.23 -0.49 4.75
CA ALA A 351 -14.75 0.23 5.93
C ALA A 351 -13.94 -0.63 6.93
N TYR A 352 -13.85 -1.93 6.71
CA TYR A 352 -13.13 -2.86 7.58
C TYR A 352 -11.78 -3.29 6.99
N THR A 353 -11.54 -3.06 5.70
CA THR A 353 -10.41 -3.62 4.95
C THR A 353 -9.04 -3.18 5.47
N TYR A 354 -8.93 -2.04 6.13
CA TYR A 354 -7.69 -1.48 6.69
C TYR A 354 -7.55 -1.68 8.21
N ILE A 355 -8.58 -2.18 8.88
CA ILE A 355 -8.56 -2.38 10.35
C ILE A 355 -7.46 -3.38 10.77
N PRO A 356 -7.23 -4.51 10.07
CA PRO A 356 -6.12 -5.39 10.40
C PRO A 356 -4.76 -4.71 10.32
N ASP A 357 -4.51 -3.90 9.29
CA ASP A 357 -3.24 -3.18 9.11
C ASP A 357 -2.94 -2.27 10.31
N MET A 358 -3.96 -1.54 10.79
CA MET A 358 -3.84 -0.70 11.98
C MET A 358 -3.40 -1.52 13.19
N TYR A 359 -4.06 -2.63 13.50
CA TYR A 359 -3.73 -3.42 14.70
C TYR A 359 -2.39 -4.14 14.59
N PHE A 360 -1.96 -4.56 13.39
CA PHE A 360 -0.62 -5.13 13.19
C PHE A 360 0.48 -4.13 13.49
N HIS A 361 0.30 -2.84 13.15
CA HIS A 361 1.28 -1.79 13.47
C HIS A 361 1.59 -1.68 14.98
N TYR A 362 0.66 -2.05 15.84
CA TYR A 362 0.80 -1.95 17.31
C TYR A 362 1.00 -3.31 17.99
N ASN A 363 1.30 -4.37 17.25
CA ASN A 363 1.43 -5.74 17.75
C ASN A 363 0.17 -6.29 18.46
N TRP A 364 -1.01 -5.75 18.14
CA TRP A 364 -2.30 -6.28 18.61
C TRP A 364 -2.75 -7.41 17.68
N ASN A 365 -1.89 -8.42 17.56
CA ASN A 365 -1.97 -9.45 16.52
C ASN A 365 -3.27 -10.26 16.56
N ASP A 366 -3.77 -10.56 17.76
CA ASP A 366 -5.04 -11.28 17.94
C ASP A 366 -6.24 -10.43 17.48
N GLU A 367 -6.20 -9.11 17.70
CA GLU A 367 -7.25 -8.19 17.27
C GLU A 367 -7.22 -7.98 15.76
N ALA A 368 -6.02 -7.80 15.18
CA ALA A 368 -5.85 -7.77 13.72
C ALA A 368 -6.44 -9.05 13.07
N TRP A 369 -6.14 -10.21 13.67
CA TRP A 369 -6.65 -11.48 13.19
C TRP A 369 -8.15 -11.68 13.39
N LYS A 370 -8.73 -11.17 14.49
CA LYS A 370 -10.19 -11.10 14.66
C LYS A 370 -10.83 -10.40 13.46
N TRP A 371 -10.31 -9.25 13.04
CA TRP A 371 -10.86 -8.49 11.92
C TRP A 371 -10.65 -9.17 10.56
N MET A 372 -9.49 -9.78 10.33
CA MET A 372 -9.29 -10.62 9.13
C MET A 372 -10.30 -11.77 9.08
N LYS A 373 -10.51 -12.50 10.18
CA LYS A 373 -11.52 -13.57 10.26
C LYS A 373 -12.93 -13.04 10.02
N TYR A 374 -13.27 -11.88 10.57
CA TYR A 374 -14.56 -11.24 10.33
C TYR A 374 -14.79 -10.98 8.83
N ILE A 375 -13.86 -10.29 8.17
CA ILE A 375 -13.95 -9.99 6.73
C ILE A 375 -14.11 -11.26 5.91
N LEU A 376 -13.29 -12.28 6.20
CA LEU A 376 -13.35 -13.58 5.52
C LEU A 376 -14.66 -14.31 5.77
N SER A 377 -15.26 -14.20 6.96
CA SER A 377 -16.53 -14.84 7.31
C SER A 377 -17.73 -14.26 6.56
N VAL A 378 -17.65 -13.00 6.14
CA VAL A 378 -18.74 -12.29 5.44
C VAL A 378 -18.48 -12.09 3.96
N LYS A 379 -17.32 -12.51 3.43
CA LYS A 379 -16.93 -12.29 2.03
C LYS A 379 -17.92 -12.89 1.03
N ASP A 380 -18.58 -14.00 1.36
CA ASP A 380 -19.52 -14.66 0.46
C ASP A 380 -20.96 -14.17 0.64
N LEU A 381 -21.22 -13.28 1.59
CA LEU A 381 -22.53 -12.64 1.77
C LEU A 381 -22.75 -11.58 0.69
N PRO A 382 -24.02 -11.24 0.37
CA PRO A 382 -24.33 -10.18 -0.59
C PRO A 382 -23.69 -8.85 -0.21
N HIS A 383 -23.11 -8.18 -1.20
CA HIS A 383 -22.61 -6.82 -1.03
C HIS A 383 -23.77 -5.84 -0.84
N GLU A 384 -23.58 -4.76 -0.07
CA GLU A 384 -24.62 -3.74 0.16
C GLU A 384 -25.10 -3.08 -1.14
N ARG A 385 -24.22 -3.07 -2.15
CA ARG A 385 -24.49 -2.71 -3.53
C ARG A 385 -24.69 -3.97 -4.37
N PRO A 386 -25.93 -4.36 -4.71
CA PRO A 386 -26.23 -5.67 -5.31
C PRO A 386 -25.52 -5.94 -6.64
N SER A 387 -25.18 -4.90 -7.40
CA SER A 387 -24.46 -5.04 -8.68
C SER A 387 -23.03 -5.56 -8.53
N GLN A 388 -22.49 -5.58 -7.32
CA GLN A 388 -21.18 -6.16 -7.02
C GLN A 388 -21.21 -7.68 -6.92
N GLY A 389 -22.35 -8.29 -6.56
CA GLY A 389 -22.38 -9.71 -6.19
C GLY A 389 -22.15 -9.89 -4.68
N THR A 390 -21.08 -10.57 -4.31
CA THR A 390 -20.72 -10.79 -2.90
C THR A 390 -19.76 -9.72 -2.38
N ASN A 391 -19.59 -9.66 -1.06
CA ASN A 391 -18.60 -8.78 -0.45
C ASN A 391 -17.19 -8.99 -1.05
N GLY A 392 -16.77 -10.24 -1.25
CA GLY A 392 -15.49 -10.62 -1.81
C GLY A 392 -15.31 -10.30 -3.30
N ASP A 393 -16.35 -9.82 -3.98
CA ASP A 393 -16.25 -9.27 -5.34
C ASP A 393 -15.81 -7.80 -5.35
N TYR A 394 -15.83 -7.12 -4.19
CA TYR A 394 -15.18 -5.83 -4.04
C TYR A 394 -13.65 -6.01 -4.06
N PRO A 395 -12.93 -5.46 -5.05
CA PRO A 395 -11.53 -5.83 -5.31
C PRO A 395 -10.60 -5.69 -4.11
N GLU A 396 -10.78 -4.62 -3.34
CA GLU A 396 -9.92 -4.25 -2.22
C GLU A 396 -9.72 -5.38 -1.22
N ILE A 397 -10.77 -6.16 -0.91
CA ILE A 397 -10.69 -7.25 0.06
C ILE A 397 -9.61 -8.26 -0.30
N SER A 398 -9.53 -8.68 -1.57
CA SER A 398 -8.54 -9.68 -1.97
C SER A 398 -7.12 -9.15 -1.89
N TYR A 399 -6.90 -7.90 -2.30
CA TYR A 399 -5.58 -7.29 -2.28
C TYR A 399 -5.11 -6.99 -0.85
N THR A 400 -5.99 -6.52 0.03
CA THR A 400 -5.63 -6.24 1.43
C THR A 400 -5.36 -7.50 2.21
N ILE A 401 -6.09 -8.61 1.97
CA ILE A 401 -5.76 -9.90 2.59
C ILE A 401 -4.36 -10.36 2.19
N VAL A 402 -3.95 -10.17 0.92
CA VAL A 402 -2.58 -10.49 0.50
C VAL A 402 -1.56 -9.65 1.27
N SER A 403 -1.70 -8.32 1.29
CA SER A 403 -0.74 -7.46 1.99
C SER A 403 -0.75 -7.67 3.51
N GLN A 404 -1.91 -7.94 4.11
CA GLN A 404 -2.04 -8.19 5.55
C GLN A 404 -1.38 -9.49 5.98
N VAL A 405 -1.40 -10.53 5.15
CA VAL A 405 -0.63 -11.73 5.45
C VAL A 405 0.87 -11.46 5.34
N VAL A 406 1.32 -10.78 4.27
CA VAL A 406 2.75 -10.61 3.98
C VAL A 406 3.41 -9.52 4.83
N GLU A 407 2.89 -8.30 4.81
CA GLU A 407 3.45 -7.16 5.55
C GLU A 407 2.94 -7.10 6.99
N GLY A 408 1.67 -7.46 7.22
CA GLY A 408 1.05 -7.42 8.54
C GLY A 408 1.52 -8.57 9.42
N MET A 409 1.00 -9.77 9.14
CA MET A 409 1.16 -10.97 9.96
C MET A 409 2.58 -11.58 9.89
N MET A 410 3.15 -11.70 8.69
CA MET A 410 4.52 -12.18 8.50
C MET A 410 5.57 -11.08 8.72
N GLY A 411 5.15 -9.81 8.77
CA GLY A 411 6.05 -8.68 9.04
C GLY A 411 7.20 -8.55 8.06
N ILE A 412 7.00 -8.91 6.79
CA ILE A 412 8.02 -8.84 5.74
C ILE A 412 8.04 -7.42 5.18
N GLU A 413 9.17 -6.74 5.32
CA GLU A 413 9.37 -5.37 4.83
C GLU A 413 10.64 -5.31 3.95
N PRO A 414 10.49 -5.33 2.61
CA PRO A 414 11.64 -5.30 1.71
C PRO A 414 12.13 -3.88 1.41
N ASN A 415 13.40 -3.80 1.03
CA ASN A 415 13.99 -2.69 0.30
C ASN A 415 14.83 -3.28 -0.85
N ALA A 416 14.15 -3.50 -1.97
CA ALA A 416 14.69 -4.14 -3.16
C ALA A 416 15.91 -3.39 -3.73
N ASN A 417 15.89 -2.05 -3.70
CA ASN A 417 16.99 -1.23 -4.22
C ASN A 417 18.32 -1.50 -3.49
N THR A 418 18.28 -1.85 -2.20
CA THR A 418 19.49 -2.18 -1.42
C THR A 418 19.71 -3.69 -1.23
N GLY A 419 18.81 -4.54 -1.74
CA GLY A 419 18.85 -5.98 -1.48
C GLY A 419 18.68 -6.32 0.00
N ASN A 420 17.83 -5.55 0.70
CA ASN A 420 17.56 -5.76 2.11
C ASN A 420 16.12 -6.23 2.31
N VAL A 421 15.90 -7.05 3.33
CA VAL A 421 14.56 -7.36 3.84
C VAL A 421 14.62 -7.45 5.36
N SER A 422 13.59 -6.94 6.03
CA SER A 422 13.39 -7.20 7.45
C SER A 422 12.19 -8.14 7.66
N THR A 423 12.23 -8.89 8.76
CA THR A 423 11.10 -9.73 9.17
C THR A 423 10.86 -9.58 10.66
N ALA A 424 9.61 -9.37 11.06
CA ALA A 424 9.18 -9.43 12.46
C ALA A 424 7.88 -10.24 12.56
N SER A 425 7.95 -11.45 13.11
CA SER A 425 6.75 -12.29 13.23
C SER A 425 5.68 -11.59 14.06
N ARG A 426 4.46 -11.51 13.51
CA ARG A 426 3.25 -11.00 14.19
C ARG A 426 2.15 -12.06 14.18
N LEU A 427 2.53 -13.34 14.28
CA LEU A 427 1.57 -14.44 14.33
C LEU A 427 0.61 -14.29 15.54
N PRO A 428 -0.71 -14.39 15.33
CA PRO A 428 -1.71 -14.47 16.40
C PRO A 428 -1.53 -15.74 17.24
N LYS A 429 -2.03 -15.76 18.48
CA LYS A 429 -1.85 -16.88 19.41
C LYS A 429 -2.35 -18.23 18.89
N GLU A 430 -3.38 -18.24 18.03
CA GLU A 430 -3.95 -19.46 17.46
C GLU A 430 -3.19 -20.01 16.25
N ILE A 431 -2.11 -19.34 15.81
CA ILE A 431 -1.31 -19.73 14.63
C ILE A 431 0.13 -19.95 15.07
N ASN A 432 0.58 -21.21 15.13
CA ASN A 432 1.93 -21.51 15.61
C ASN A 432 2.95 -21.53 14.47
N ARG A 433 2.53 -21.75 13.22
CA ARG A 433 3.47 -21.86 12.11
C ARG A 433 2.86 -21.38 10.80
N VAL A 434 3.58 -20.49 10.13
CA VAL A 434 3.28 -20.07 8.76
C VAL A 434 4.57 -20.08 7.94
N LYS A 435 4.53 -20.73 6.78
CA LYS A 435 5.56 -20.62 5.75
C LYS A 435 4.96 -20.00 4.50
N ILE A 436 5.47 -18.86 4.07
CA ILE A 436 5.20 -18.28 2.75
C ILE A 436 6.32 -18.63 1.78
N LYS A 437 5.94 -18.89 0.53
CA LYS A 437 6.86 -19.24 -0.56
C LYS A 437 6.78 -18.23 -1.69
N SER A 438 7.93 -17.98 -2.31
CA SER A 438 8.06 -17.13 -3.50
C SER A 438 7.51 -15.71 -3.34
N VAL A 439 7.87 -15.07 -2.22
CA VAL A 439 7.68 -13.62 -2.06
C VAL A 439 8.73 -12.91 -2.91
N ARG A 440 8.29 -12.19 -3.94
CA ARG A 440 9.18 -11.48 -4.86
C ARG A 440 9.25 -9.99 -4.54
N PHE A 441 10.46 -9.43 -4.57
CA PHE A 441 10.72 -8.00 -4.46
C PHE A 441 11.96 -7.63 -5.27
N GLY A 442 11.82 -6.73 -6.24
CA GLY A 442 12.84 -6.49 -7.28
C GLY A 442 13.32 -7.80 -7.92
N ASP A 443 14.63 -8.02 -7.91
CA ASP A 443 15.27 -9.24 -8.44
C ASP A 443 15.36 -10.39 -7.42
N TYR A 444 14.73 -10.24 -6.25
CA TYR A 444 14.79 -11.21 -5.16
C TYR A 444 13.51 -12.08 -5.09
N ASP A 445 13.69 -13.33 -4.70
CA ASP A 445 12.66 -14.33 -4.42
C ASP A 445 13.03 -15.03 -3.10
N ILE A 446 12.14 -14.95 -2.10
CA ILE A 446 12.37 -15.52 -0.78
C ILE A 446 11.23 -16.43 -0.32
N ASP A 447 11.58 -17.43 0.48
CA ASP A 447 10.65 -18.14 1.36
C ASP A 447 10.89 -17.67 2.80
N VAL A 448 9.82 -17.43 3.55
CA VAL A 448 9.91 -17.09 4.98
C VAL A 448 9.02 -18.04 5.78
N GLU A 449 9.56 -18.60 6.85
CA GLU A 449 8.82 -19.44 7.80
C GLU A 449 8.97 -18.88 9.21
N HIS A 450 7.84 -18.64 9.87
CA HIS A 450 7.79 -18.37 11.30
C HIS A 450 7.32 -19.61 12.06
N THR A 451 7.95 -19.87 13.21
CA THR A 451 7.42 -20.74 14.26
C THR A 451 7.17 -19.88 15.50
N GLY A 452 5.90 -19.53 15.71
CA GLY A 452 5.44 -18.55 16.68
C GLY A 452 6.12 -17.19 16.48
N LEU A 453 6.36 -16.51 17.60
CA LEU A 453 7.06 -15.22 17.64
C LEU A 453 8.57 -15.36 17.89
N GLN A 454 9.09 -16.58 17.94
CA GLN A 454 10.38 -16.88 18.55
C GLN A 454 11.42 -17.39 17.56
N LYS A 455 10.99 -17.78 16.35
CA LYS A 455 11.86 -18.40 15.36
C LYS A 455 11.43 -18.03 13.95
N THR A 456 12.40 -17.63 13.14
CA THR A 456 12.21 -17.33 11.72
C THR A 456 13.26 -18.05 10.90
N THR A 457 12.86 -18.62 9.78
CA THR A 457 13.76 -19.13 8.74
C THR A 457 13.50 -18.40 7.44
N LEU A 458 14.55 -17.88 6.82
CA LEU A 458 14.48 -17.27 5.49
C LEU A 458 15.33 -18.10 4.53
N SER A 459 14.77 -18.44 3.37
CA SER A 459 15.49 -19.03 2.24
C SER A 459 15.58 -18.03 1.10
N ASN A 460 16.76 -17.89 0.52
CA ASN A 460 17.00 -17.01 -0.62
C ASN A 460 17.03 -17.82 -1.91
N ASN A 461 15.98 -17.71 -2.72
CA ASN A 461 15.85 -18.39 -4.01
C ASN A 461 16.45 -17.58 -5.17
N SER A 462 16.94 -16.37 -4.88
CA SER A 462 17.50 -15.43 -5.85
C SER A 462 18.96 -15.75 -6.19
N ALA A 463 19.46 -15.19 -7.29
CA ALA A 463 20.87 -15.32 -7.68
C ALA A 463 21.83 -14.48 -6.82
N GLN A 464 21.32 -13.42 -6.19
CA GLN A 464 22.12 -12.45 -5.42
C GLN A 464 22.05 -12.74 -3.93
N THR A 465 23.10 -12.41 -3.19
CA THR A 465 23.08 -12.45 -1.71
C THR A 465 22.12 -11.40 -1.18
N LEU A 466 21.31 -11.80 -0.21
CA LEU A 466 20.33 -10.95 0.46
C LEU A 466 20.85 -10.53 1.83
N ASN A 467 20.61 -9.28 2.24
CA ASN A 467 20.80 -8.87 3.63
C ASN A 467 19.48 -8.94 4.37
N TRP A 468 19.44 -9.72 5.44
CA TRP A 468 18.24 -9.97 6.22
C TRP A 468 18.38 -9.42 7.64
N GLU A 469 17.54 -8.44 7.98
CA GLU A 469 17.37 -7.97 9.35
C GLU A 469 16.24 -8.74 10.03
N VAL A 470 16.59 -9.72 10.86
CA VAL A 470 15.58 -10.50 11.60
C VAL A 470 15.30 -9.85 12.94
N CYS A 471 14.03 -9.56 13.20
CA CYS A 471 13.56 -8.85 14.38
C CYS A 471 12.70 -9.76 15.26
N PHE A 472 12.87 -9.64 16.58
CA PHE A 472 12.06 -10.28 17.61
C PHE A 472 11.64 -9.23 18.64
N TYR A 473 10.34 -9.05 18.83
CA TYR A 473 9.81 -8.14 19.85
C TYR A 473 10.22 -8.62 21.25
N GLY A 474 10.78 -7.71 22.04
CA GLY A 474 11.37 -8.01 23.35
C GLY A 474 12.86 -7.72 23.42
N THR A 475 13.40 -7.87 24.63
CA THR A 475 14.79 -7.58 24.97
C THR A 475 15.57 -8.89 25.06
N TYR A 476 16.38 -9.15 24.05
CA TYR A 476 17.29 -10.29 23.95
C TYR A 476 18.70 -9.75 23.73
N ASN A 477 19.67 -10.21 24.53
CA ASN A 477 21.08 -9.83 24.37
C ASN A 477 21.79 -10.68 23.30
N THR A 478 21.24 -11.85 23.03
CA THR A 478 21.79 -12.84 22.12
C THR A 478 20.66 -13.49 21.33
N LEU A 479 20.87 -13.70 20.03
CA LEU A 479 20.04 -14.53 19.17
C LEU A 479 20.84 -15.72 18.64
N ILE A 480 20.17 -16.81 18.31
CA ILE A 480 20.79 -18.04 17.82
C ILE A 480 20.63 -18.08 16.29
N VAL A 481 21.72 -17.93 15.54
CA VAL A 481 21.76 -17.98 14.07
C VAL A 481 22.35 -19.33 13.65
N ASN A 482 21.55 -20.20 13.04
CA ASN A 482 21.94 -21.57 12.65
C ASN A 482 22.64 -22.34 13.80
N GLY A 483 22.09 -22.23 15.01
CA GLY A 483 22.64 -22.89 16.21
C GLY A 483 23.83 -22.18 16.85
N LYS A 484 24.28 -21.03 16.33
CA LYS A 484 25.38 -20.24 16.91
C LYS A 484 24.86 -18.96 17.55
N GLU A 485 25.35 -18.66 18.75
CA GLU A 485 25.02 -17.43 19.46
C GLU A 485 25.67 -16.20 18.79
N LEU A 486 24.87 -15.15 18.60
CA LEU A 486 25.29 -13.86 18.10
C LEU A 486 24.69 -12.77 18.98
N SER A 487 25.50 -11.77 19.36
CA SER A 487 24.99 -10.60 20.08
C SER A 487 23.96 -9.86 19.21
N SER A 488 22.81 -9.53 19.79
CA SER A 488 21.77 -8.74 19.13
C SER A 488 21.88 -7.26 19.45
N GLU A 489 21.44 -6.46 18.49
CA GLU A 489 21.20 -5.03 18.65
C GLU A 489 19.73 -4.81 19.04
N GLN A 490 19.41 -3.60 19.51
CA GLN A 490 18.06 -3.23 19.92
C GLN A 490 17.64 -1.92 19.27
N LYS A 491 16.36 -1.86 18.88
CA LYS A 491 15.69 -0.65 18.40
C LYS A 491 14.25 -0.62 18.90
N THR A 492 13.61 0.53 18.79
CA THR A 492 12.19 0.68 19.11
C THR A 492 11.39 0.69 17.81
N ILE A 493 10.45 -0.25 17.66
CA ILE A 493 9.48 -0.26 16.56
C ILE A 493 8.13 0.12 17.16
N ASN A 494 7.64 1.30 16.80
CA ASN A 494 6.34 1.82 17.26
C ASN A 494 6.12 1.69 18.78
N GLY A 495 7.11 2.13 19.57
CA GLY A 495 7.06 2.08 21.04
C GLY A 495 7.47 0.74 21.67
N VAL A 496 7.70 -0.31 20.87
CA VAL A 496 8.06 -1.64 21.37
C VAL A 496 9.55 -1.92 21.15
N ILE A 497 10.26 -2.25 22.24
CA ILE A 497 11.66 -2.69 22.16
C ILE A 497 11.72 -3.98 21.34
N THR A 498 12.61 -3.98 20.36
CA THR A 498 12.80 -5.06 19.40
C THR A 498 14.28 -5.37 19.31
N SER A 499 14.63 -6.64 19.51
CA SER A 499 16.00 -7.13 19.34
C SER A 499 16.17 -7.69 17.93
N PHE A 500 17.31 -7.43 17.31
CA PHE A 500 17.57 -7.85 15.94
C PHE A 500 19.02 -8.22 15.68
N VAL A 501 19.24 -8.97 14.60
CA VAL A 501 20.56 -9.21 14.00
C VAL A 501 20.47 -9.07 12.48
N ASN A 502 21.56 -8.61 11.87
CA ASN A 502 21.71 -8.59 10.42
C ASN A 502 22.45 -9.84 9.95
N VAL A 503 21.87 -10.56 9.01
CA VAL A 503 22.39 -11.83 8.48
C VAL A 503 22.43 -11.77 6.96
N SER A 504 23.59 -12.06 6.36
CA SER A 504 23.66 -12.29 4.91
C SER A 504 23.16 -13.71 4.60
N VAL A 505 22.25 -13.81 3.63
CA VAL A 505 21.68 -15.07 3.14
C VAL A 505 22.12 -15.25 1.69
N GLU A 506 23.10 -16.11 1.47
CA GLU A 506 23.65 -16.38 0.15
C GLU A 506 22.64 -17.09 -0.75
N SER A 507 22.83 -16.98 -2.08
CA SER A 507 21.97 -17.61 -3.08
C SER A 507 21.80 -19.12 -2.84
N GLY A 508 20.55 -19.57 -2.86
CA GLY A 508 20.18 -20.98 -2.66
C GLY A 508 20.32 -21.49 -1.23
N LEU A 509 20.69 -20.63 -0.27
CA LEU A 509 20.82 -21.00 1.14
C LEU A 509 19.63 -20.52 1.97
N ALA A 510 19.49 -21.15 3.13
CA ALA A 510 18.57 -20.73 4.17
C ALA A 510 19.34 -20.42 5.47
N LYS A 511 18.82 -19.47 6.24
CA LYS A 511 19.26 -19.20 7.62
C LYS A 511 18.06 -19.24 8.54
N THR A 512 18.26 -19.80 9.71
CA THR A 512 17.29 -19.85 10.80
C THR A 512 17.82 -19.02 11.95
N VAL A 513 16.98 -18.13 12.48
CA VAL A 513 17.27 -17.35 13.67
C VAL A 513 16.18 -17.56 14.70
N GLU A 514 16.56 -17.75 15.96
CA GLU A 514 15.64 -17.95 17.07
C GLU A 514 16.09 -17.22 18.34
N VAL A 515 15.13 -16.87 19.18
CA VAL A 515 15.40 -16.29 20.51
C VAL A 515 16.01 -17.35 21.42
N LYS A 516 17.00 -16.95 22.22
CA LYS A 516 17.52 -17.79 23.30
C LYS A 516 16.57 -17.70 24.49
N LEU A 517 15.83 -18.77 24.74
CA LEU A 517 14.90 -18.89 25.88
C LEU A 517 15.61 -19.06 27.22
#